data_AF-A0A3D6ETH6-F1
#
_entry.id   AF-A0A3D6ETH6-F1
#
_cell.length_a   1.000
_cell.length_b   1.000
_cell.length_c   1.000
_cell.angle_alpha   90.00
_cell.angle_beta   90.00
_cell.angle_gamma   90.00
#
_symmetry.space_group_name_H-M   'P 1'
#
loop_
_entity.id
_entity.type
_entity.pdbx_description
1 polymer ?
#
loop_
_entity_poly.entity_id
_entity_poly.type
_entity_poly.pdbx_seq_one_letter_code
_entity_poly.pdbx_strand_id
1 'polypeptide(L)'
;MVFNESHRRFFKTYKPYTQFPEIFEKGKYDCLSATSLLAVVLDAFDYDFHLIETNYHIFISVQTENGPVLLESTDRVNGFVTNPEQIRDRISMYKQNQLSASNSGSVQYQFDLNLYRVIQPNQLSGLLLFNQAVVAFNNQQYEVCAQRLKEAVQIYDSPRTTEFAAILITAIANSSISDETKKDLIRPFAKYIRGNATVAAR
;
A
#
# COMPACT_ATOMS: atom_id res chain seq x y z
N MET A 1 -2.91 19.55 15.21
CA MET A 1 -1.51 19.65 15.70
C MET A 1 -0.65 18.52 15.18
N VAL A 2 -1.03 17.24 15.38
CA VAL A 2 -0.29 16.06 14.90
C VAL A 2 0.04 16.12 13.40
N PHE A 3 -0.96 16.34 12.54
CA PHE A 3 -0.78 16.36 11.08
C PHE A 3 0.29 17.36 10.62
N ASN A 4 0.22 18.60 11.10
CA ASN A 4 1.16 19.67 10.72
C ASN A 4 2.57 19.42 11.27
N GLU A 5 2.68 18.93 12.51
CA GLU A 5 3.98 18.62 13.10
C GLU A 5 4.66 17.43 12.40
N SER A 6 3.89 16.39 12.02
CA SER A 6 4.43 15.27 11.26
C SER A 6 5.00 15.72 9.91
N HIS A 7 4.28 16.59 9.19
CA HIS A 7 4.80 17.19 7.97
C HIS A 7 6.04 18.05 8.21
N ARG A 8 6.01 18.90 9.24
CA ARG A 8 7.10 19.81 9.56
C ARG A 8 8.36 19.06 9.96
N ARG A 9 8.27 17.95 10.68
CA ARG A 9 9.43 17.22 11.23
C ARG A 9 9.90 16.08 10.35
N PHE A 10 8.99 15.30 9.78
CA PHE A 10 9.30 14.00 9.19
C PHE A 10 9.08 13.93 7.68
N PHE A 11 8.01 14.53 7.14
CA PHE A 11 7.67 14.40 5.72
C PHE A 11 8.32 15.50 4.86
N LYS A 12 9.56 15.26 4.42
CA LYS A 12 10.37 16.25 3.68
C LYS A 12 10.33 16.08 2.18
N THR A 13 10.48 14.85 1.70
CA THR A 13 10.60 14.55 0.27
C THR A 13 9.76 13.34 -0.09
N TYR A 14 8.79 13.54 -0.99
CA TYR A 14 7.99 12.45 -1.52
C TYR A 14 8.84 11.54 -2.42
N LYS A 15 8.84 10.24 -2.14
CA LYS A 15 9.52 9.20 -2.91
C LYS A 15 8.67 7.92 -2.85
N PRO A 16 8.14 7.41 -3.97
CA PRO A 16 7.40 6.15 -3.99
C PRO A 16 8.20 4.97 -3.43
N TYR A 17 7.50 4.03 -2.80
CA TYR A 17 8.06 2.81 -2.19
C TYR A 17 9.11 3.11 -1.12
N THR A 18 8.91 4.20 -0.37
CA THR A 18 9.81 4.57 0.73
C THR A 18 9.68 3.58 1.87
N GLN A 19 10.84 3.19 2.44
CA GLN A 19 10.87 2.34 3.62
C GLN A 19 10.60 3.15 4.88
N PHE A 20 9.87 2.58 5.83
CA PHE A 20 9.45 3.29 7.05
C PHE A 20 10.60 3.99 7.82
N PRO A 21 11.80 3.38 7.98
CA PRO A 21 12.92 4.06 8.64
C PRO A 21 13.44 5.30 7.90
N GLU A 22 13.31 5.37 6.56
CA GLU A 22 13.79 6.51 5.77
C GLU A 22 13.05 7.82 6.11
N ILE A 23 11.86 7.74 6.71
CA ILE A 23 11.14 8.90 7.25
C ILE A 23 11.98 9.61 8.31
N PHE A 24 12.57 8.84 9.23
CA PHE A 24 13.32 9.39 10.35
C PHE A 24 14.75 9.75 9.96
N GLU A 25 15.39 8.93 9.13
CA GLU A 25 16.78 9.11 8.73
C GLU A 25 16.98 10.21 7.68
N LYS A 26 16.06 10.29 6.71
CA LYS A 26 16.24 11.07 5.47
C LYS A 26 15.07 12.00 5.18
N GLY A 27 13.98 11.94 5.96
CA GLY A 27 12.76 12.68 5.70
C GLY A 27 12.02 12.24 4.43
N LYS A 28 12.36 11.07 3.87
CA LYS A 28 11.71 10.55 2.67
C LYS A 28 10.41 9.88 3.08
N TYR A 29 9.36 10.01 2.28
CA TYR A 29 8.07 9.39 2.56
C TYR A 29 7.27 9.14 1.27
N ASP A 30 6.28 8.26 1.37
CA ASP A 30 5.18 8.10 0.41
C ASP A 30 3.84 8.03 1.17
N CYS A 31 2.74 7.81 0.46
CA CYS A 31 1.41 7.72 1.07
C CYS A 31 1.35 6.64 2.16
N LEU A 32 1.91 5.45 1.92
CA LEU A 32 1.83 4.35 2.87
C LEU A 32 2.70 4.58 4.10
N SER A 33 3.97 4.96 3.91
CA SER A 33 4.90 5.19 5.02
C SER A 33 4.47 6.39 5.87
N ALA A 34 3.97 7.47 5.26
CA ALA A 34 3.45 8.62 6.01
C ALA A 34 2.15 8.29 6.75
N THR A 35 1.22 7.57 6.10
CA THR A 35 0.00 7.08 6.77
C THR A 35 0.35 6.13 7.92
N SER A 36 1.38 5.29 7.76
CA SER A 36 1.85 4.41 8.83
C SER A 36 2.37 5.19 10.04
N LEU A 37 3.12 6.28 9.81
CA LEU A 37 3.59 7.12 10.92
C LEU A 37 2.41 7.80 11.63
N LEU A 38 1.45 8.34 10.87
CA LEU A 38 0.27 8.96 11.46
C LEU A 38 -0.57 7.95 12.24
N ALA A 39 -0.72 6.71 11.75
CA ALA A 39 -1.44 5.65 12.45
C ALA A 39 -0.80 5.33 13.81
N VAL A 40 0.54 5.19 13.86
CA VAL A 40 1.28 4.98 15.12
C VAL A 40 1.06 6.12 16.10
N VAL A 41 1.06 7.37 15.62
CA VAL A 41 0.85 8.53 16.48
C VAL A 41 -0.60 8.57 16.98
N LEU A 42 -1.59 8.31 16.13
CA LEU A 42 -3.00 8.31 16.51
C LEU A 42 -3.32 7.22 17.53
N ASP A 43 -2.78 6.02 17.33
CA ASP A 43 -2.89 4.88 18.25
C ASP A 43 -2.28 5.23 19.62
N ALA A 44 -1.10 5.84 19.64
CA ALA A 44 -0.44 6.28 20.89
C ALA A 44 -1.21 7.37 21.67
N PHE A 45 -2.18 8.04 21.03
CA PHE A 45 -3.07 9.03 21.66
C PHE A 45 -4.51 8.54 21.81
N ASP A 46 -4.75 7.23 21.65
CA ASP A 46 -6.06 6.58 21.82
C ASP A 46 -7.17 7.17 20.93
N TYR A 47 -6.83 7.63 19.72
CA TYR A 47 -7.84 8.07 18.75
C TYR A 47 -8.56 6.88 18.11
N ASP A 48 -9.87 7.00 17.91
CA ASP A 48 -10.62 6.08 17.04
C ASP A 48 -10.44 6.47 15.58
N PHE A 49 -9.85 5.59 14.77
CA PHE A 49 -9.59 5.84 13.37
C PHE A 49 -9.72 4.58 12.50
N HIS A 50 -9.96 4.82 11.22
CA HIS A 50 -9.95 3.81 10.18
C HIS A 50 -8.86 4.14 9.18
N LEU A 51 -8.09 3.11 8.81
CA LEU A 51 -7.20 3.14 7.67
C LEU A 51 -7.97 2.65 6.46
N ILE A 52 -7.99 3.42 5.38
CA ILE A 52 -8.74 3.07 4.17
C ILE A 52 -7.74 2.84 3.04
N GLU A 53 -7.66 1.59 2.59
CA GLU A 53 -6.89 1.19 1.41
C GLU A 53 -7.77 1.30 0.15
N THR A 54 -7.21 1.90 -0.89
CA THR A 54 -7.72 1.84 -2.26
C THR A 54 -6.67 1.27 -3.22
N ASN A 55 -6.96 1.16 -4.52
CA ASN A 55 -6.04 0.56 -5.49
C ASN A 55 -4.67 1.23 -5.51
N TYR A 56 -4.63 2.55 -5.46
CA TYR A 56 -3.43 3.35 -5.65
C TYR A 56 -3.14 4.27 -4.47
N HIS A 57 -3.94 4.18 -3.41
CA HIS A 57 -3.88 5.16 -2.33
C HIS A 57 -4.27 4.59 -0.97
N ILE A 58 -3.88 5.30 0.08
CA ILE A 58 -4.26 5.00 1.46
C ILE A 58 -4.40 6.29 2.26
N PHE A 59 -5.48 6.42 3.02
CA PHE A 59 -5.76 7.58 3.86
C PHE A 59 -6.37 7.17 5.21
N ILE A 60 -6.48 8.13 6.13
CA ILE A 60 -7.05 7.89 7.47
C ILE A 60 -8.37 8.66 7.61
N SER A 61 -9.36 8.04 8.23
CA SER A 61 -10.59 8.69 8.72
C SER A 61 -10.60 8.59 10.24
N VAL A 62 -10.52 9.71 10.94
CA VAL A 62 -10.52 9.80 12.41
C VAL A 62 -11.91 10.24 12.89
N GLN A 63 -12.46 9.59 13.89
CA GLN A 63 -13.68 10.05 14.56
C GLN A 63 -13.31 10.98 15.71
N THR A 64 -13.94 12.15 15.76
CA THR A 64 -13.74 13.14 16.83
C THR A 64 -15.09 13.60 17.37
N GLU A 65 -15.10 14.26 18.52
CA GLU A 65 -16.31 14.88 19.09
C GLU A 65 -16.97 15.89 18.14
N ASN A 66 -16.17 16.53 17.28
CA ASN A 66 -16.64 17.51 16.29
C ASN A 66 -17.02 16.88 14.94
N GLY A 67 -17.02 15.55 14.85
CA GLY A 67 -17.30 14.80 13.63
C GLY A 67 -16.05 14.17 12.97
N PRO A 68 -16.22 13.60 11.77
CA PRO A 68 -15.15 12.89 11.07
C PRO A 68 -14.09 13.85 10.53
N VAL A 69 -12.84 13.42 10.60
CA VAL A 69 -11.68 14.12 10.02
C VAL A 69 -10.96 13.18 9.07
N LEU A 70 -10.75 13.61 7.83
CA LEU A 70 -9.95 12.86 6.85
C LEU A 70 -8.52 13.39 6.84
N LEU A 71 -7.55 12.47 6.94
CA LEU A 71 -6.12 12.77 6.83
C LEU A 71 -5.55 12.16 5.54
N GLU A 72 -5.16 13.04 4.63
CA GLU A 72 -4.40 12.75 3.43
C GLU A 72 -2.93 13.07 3.69
N SER A 73 -2.14 12.04 3.98
CA SER A 73 -0.76 12.18 4.47
C SER A 73 0.20 12.76 3.42
N THR A 74 -0.20 12.84 2.16
CA THR A 74 0.62 13.36 1.06
C THR A 74 0.28 14.80 0.66
N ASP A 75 -0.85 15.32 1.12
CA ASP A 75 -1.31 16.68 0.87
C ASP A 75 -1.05 17.57 2.09
N ARG A 76 0.14 18.15 2.17
CA ARG A 76 0.53 18.99 3.31
C ARG A 76 -0.43 20.15 3.59
N VAL A 77 -1.06 20.71 2.55
CA VAL A 77 -1.83 21.96 2.65
C VAL A 77 -3.30 21.68 2.88
N ASN A 78 -3.89 20.79 2.09
CA ASN A 78 -5.32 20.51 2.13
C ASN A 78 -5.62 19.09 2.65
N GLY A 79 -4.64 18.37 3.18
CA GLY A 79 -4.82 16.99 3.61
C GLY A 79 -5.40 16.81 5.00
N PHE A 80 -5.62 17.87 5.76
CA PHE A 80 -6.42 17.85 6.98
C PHE A 80 -7.82 18.36 6.66
N VAL A 81 -8.79 17.46 6.49
CA VAL A 81 -10.13 17.81 5.99
C VAL A 81 -11.16 17.55 7.06
N THR A 82 -11.90 18.60 7.44
CA THR A 82 -12.97 18.53 8.45
C THR A 82 -14.36 18.85 7.89
N ASN A 83 -14.42 19.44 6.69
CA ASN A 83 -15.70 19.76 6.05
C ASN A 83 -16.36 18.46 5.52
N PRO A 84 -17.59 18.11 5.94
CA PRO A 84 -18.23 16.85 5.56
C PRO A 84 -18.48 16.68 4.06
N GLU A 85 -18.77 17.76 3.32
CA GLU A 85 -18.97 17.70 1.87
C GLU A 85 -17.64 17.41 1.18
N GLN A 86 -16.57 18.11 1.56
CA GLN A 86 -15.23 17.86 1.01
C GLN A 86 -14.74 16.42 1.31
N ILE A 87 -15.03 15.89 2.50
CA ILE A 87 -14.72 14.49 2.84
C ILE A 87 -15.49 13.55 1.90
N ARG A 88 -16.78 13.78 1.68
CA ARG A 88 -17.62 12.95 0.79
C ARG A 88 -17.13 12.99 -0.66
N ASP A 89 -16.76 14.15 -1.14
CA ASP A 89 -16.26 14.34 -2.50
C ASP A 89 -14.92 13.61 -2.70
N ARG A 90 -13.99 13.75 -1.75
CA ARG A 90 -12.71 13.03 -1.78
C ARG A 90 -12.91 11.51 -1.75
N ILE A 91 -13.75 11.01 -0.86
CA ILE A 91 -14.08 9.57 -0.81
C ILE A 91 -14.66 9.09 -2.15
N SER A 92 -15.50 9.90 -2.79
CA SER A 92 -16.09 9.57 -4.08
C SER A 92 -15.04 9.51 -5.19
N MET A 93 -14.06 10.43 -5.19
CA MET A 93 -12.92 10.40 -6.12
C MET A 93 -12.01 9.19 -5.89
N TYR A 94 -11.70 8.87 -4.63
CA TYR A 94 -10.89 7.70 -4.28
C TYR A 94 -11.53 6.39 -4.75
N LYS A 95 -12.86 6.25 -4.59
CA LYS A 95 -13.62 5.08 -5.06
C LYS A 95 -13.66 4.93 -6.58
N GLN A 96 -13.54 6.02 -7.31
CA GLN A 96 -13.53 6.01 -8.79
C GLN A 96 -12.13 5.76 -9.37
N ASN A 97 -11.13 5.49 -8.52
CA ASN A 97 -9.71 5.33 -8.91
C ASN A 97 -9.18 6.50 -9.76
N GLN A 98 -9.75 7.69 -9.62
CA GLN A 98 -9.37 8.88 -10.42
C GLN A 98 -7.99 9.44 -10.06
N LEU A 99 -7.42 8.99 -8.93
CA LEU A 99 -6.05 9.28 -8.51
C LEU A 99 -5.06 8.23 -9.04
N SER A 100 -5.25 7.76 -10.28
CA SER A 100 -4.25 6.96 -10.99
C SER A 100 -2.85 7.56 -10.82
N ALA A 101 -1.81 6.72 -10.92
CA ALA A 101 -0.38 7.08 -10.80
C ALA A 101 0.11 8.04 -11.92
N SER A 102 -0.55 9.18 -12.08
CA SER A 102 -0.13 10.31 -12.89
C SER A 102 1.02 10.98 -12.15
N ASN A 103 2.25 10.44 -12.24
CA ASN A 103 3.55 11.15 -12.10
C ASN A 103 4.77 10.22 -11.89
N SER A 104 4.89 9.08 -12.59
CA SER A 104 6.17 8.35 -12.63
C SER A 104 6.35 7.67 -13.98
N GLY A 105 7.16 8.29 -14.85
CA GLY A 105 7.44 7.87 -16.24
C GLY A 105 8.26 6.57 -16.39
N SER A 106 7.90 5.54 -15.64
CA SER A 106 8.41 4.18 -15.85
C SER A 106 7.20 3.26 -15.91
N VAL A 107 7.26 2.23 -16.75
CA VAL A 107 6.24 1.17 -16.84
C VAL A 107 6.21 0.44 -15.50
N GLN A 108 5.42 0.96 -14.58
CA GLN A 108 5.17 0.39 -13.25
C GLN A 108 3.97 -0.52 -13.36
N TYR A 109 4.01 -1.64 -12.63
CA TYR A 109 2.88 -2.53 -12.46
C TYR A 109 1.62 -1.73 -12.02
N GLN A 110 0.52 -1.89 -12.74
CA GLN A 110 -0.77 -1.29 -12.46
C GLN A 110 -1.73 -2.38 -12.01
N PHE A 111 -2.48 -2.10 -10.95
CA PHE A 111 -3.43 -3.03 -10.35
C PHE A 111 -4.76 -2.98 -11.10
N ASP A 112 -5.31 -4.15 -11.43
CA ASP A 112 -6.66 -4.27 -11.99
C ASP A 112 -7.65 -4.74 -10.91
N LEU A 113 -7.92 -3.85 -9.95
CA LEU A 113 -8.80 -4.13 -8.81
C LEU A 113 -9.85 -3.02 -8.66
N ASN A 114 -10.76 -3.18 -7.71
CA ASN A 114 -11.59 -2.07 -7.20
C ASN A 114 -11.60 -2.11 -5.66
N LEU A 115 -10.49 -1.68 -5.07
CA LEU A 115 -10.31 -1.66 -3.62
C LEU A 115 -10.88 -0.38 -3.03
N TYR A 116 -11.75 -0.57 -2.05
CA TYR A 116 -12.09 0.41 -1.03
C TYR A 116 -12.43 -0.36 0.24
N ARG A 117 -11.50 -0.41 1.20
CA ARG A 117 -11.66 -1.25 2.40
C ARG A 117 -11.00 -0.62 3.62
N VAL A 118 -11.58 -0.89 4.79
CA VAL A 118 -10.94 -0.60 6.06
C VAL A 118 -9.89 -1.68 6.33
N ILE A 119 -8.69 -1.26 6.73
CA ILE A 119 -7.62 -2.14 7.19
C ILE A 119 -7.29 -1.83 8.66
N GLN A 120 -6.67 -2.78 9.33
CA GLN A 120 -6.23 -2.66 10.71
C GLN A 120 -4.78 -2.14 10.80
N PRO A 121 -4.39 -1.43 11.87
CA PRO A 121 -3.02 -0.92 12.01
C PRO A 121 -1.93 -2.00 11.89
N ASN A 122 -2.17 -3.20 12.41
CA ASN A 122 -1.24 -4.32 12.30
C ASN A 122 -1.01 -4.80 10.85
N GLN A 123 -1.92 -4.50 9.92
CA GLN A 123 -1.81 -4.85 8.50
C GLN A 123 -0.91 -3.91 7.70
N LEU A 124 -0.57 -2.72 8.21
CA LEU A 124 0.31 -1.76 7.54
C LEU A 124 1.71 -2.33 7.25
N SER A 125 2.24 -3.15 8.16
CA SER A 125 3.52 -3.82 7.96
C SER A 125 3.49 -4.79 6.77
N GLY A 126 2.36 -5.47 6.54
CA GLY A 126 2.13 -6.30 5.37
C GLY A 126 2.16 -5.48 4.07
N LEU A 127 1.53 -4.30 4.07
CA LEU A 127 1.59 -3.39 2.91
C LEU A 127 2.99 -2.82 2.66
N LEU A 128 3.77 -2.53 3.72
CA LEU A 128 5.15 -2.05 3.57
C LEU A 128 6.05 -3.15 2.97
N LEU A 129 5.89 -4.39 3.42
CA LEU A 129 6.57 -5.55 2.83
C LEU A 129 6.14 -5.80 1.39
N PHE A 130 4.86 -5.60 1.08
CA PHE A 130 4.36 -5.67 -0.28
C PHE A 130 5.06 -4.65 -1.19
N ASN A 131 5.21 -3.39 -0.75
CA ASN A 131 5.96 -2.37 -1.50
C ASN A 131 7.42 -2.78 -1.72
N GLN A 132 8.07 -3.43 -0.75
CA GLN A 132 9.42 -3.99 -0.94
C GLN A 132 9.43 -5.10 -2.00
N ALA A 133 8.41 -5.95 -2.04
CA ALA A 133 8.29 -6.99 -3.05
C ALA A 133 8.14 -6.39 -4.46
N VAL A 134 7.32 -5.34 -4.62
CA VAL A 134 7.17 -4.61 -5.88
C VAL A 134 8.50 -3.99 -6.35
N VAL A 135 9.25 -3.35 -5.45
CA VAL A 135 10.57 -2.81 -5.77
C VAL A 135 11.54 -3.91 -6.22
N ALA A 136 11.59 -5.03 -5.50
CA ALA A 136 12.43 -6.17 -5.86
C ALA A 136 12.03 -6.75 -7.24
N PHE A 137 10.74 -6.88 -7.52
CA PHE A 137 10.24 -7.34 -8.81
C PHE A 137 10.65 -6.42 -9.96
N ASN A 138 10.49 -5.11 -9.80
CA ASN A 138 10.88 -4.12 -10.80
C ASN A 138 12.40 -4.18 -11.09
N ASN A 139 13.20 -4.57 -10.10
CA ASN A 139 14.63 -4.80 -10.24
C ASN A 139 15.00 -6.23 -10.67
N GLN A 140 14.03 -7.06 -11.05
CA GLN A 140 14.19 -8.47 -11.44
C GLN A 140 14.81 -9.37 -10.36
N GLN A 141 14.75 -8.94 -9.09
CA GLN A 141 15.24 -9.69 -7.93
C GLN A 141 14.15 -10.65 -7.43
N TYR A 142 13.85 -11.69 -8.22
CA TYR A 142 12.68 -12.55 -7.97
C TYR A 142 12.72 -13.32 -6.65
N GLU A 143 13.89 -13.73 -6.17
CA GLU A 143 14.03 -14.38 -4.86
C GLU A 143 13.66 -13.44 -3.71
N VAL A 144 14.17 -12.20 -3.75
CA VAL A 144 13.85 -11.16 -2.76
C VAL A 144 12.37 -10.79 -2.84
N CYS A 145 11.83 -10.67 -4.06
CA CYS A 145 10.41 -10.41 -4.28
C CYS A 145 9.54 -11.51 -3.66
N ALA A 146 9.82 -12.78 -3.94
CA ALA A 146 9.08 -13.92 -3.39
C ALA A 146 9.15 -13.94 -1.86
N GLN A 147 10.33 -13.69 -1.28
CA GLN A 147 10.45 -13.66 0.18
C GLN A 147 9.62 -12.54 0.81
N ARG A 148 9.70 -11.31 0.28
CA ARG A 148 8.94 -10.17 0.81
C ARG A 148 7.44 -10.31 0.59
N LEU A 149 7.02 -10.84 -0.56
CA LEU A 149 5.61 -11.10 -0.82
C LEU A 149 5.05 -12.19 0.11
N LYS A 150 5.83 -13.22 0.41
CA LYS A 150 5.45 -14.26 1.38
C LYS A 150 5.23 -13.67 2.77
N GLU A 151 6.16 -12.85 3.24
CA GLU A 151 6.03 -12.15 4.53
C GLU A 151 4.83 -11.21 4.54
N ALA A 152 4.61 -10.46 3.45
CA ALA A 152 3.45 -9.59 3.28
C ALA A 152 2.13 -10.35 3.41
N VAL A 153 1.99 -11.48 2.70
CA VAL A 153 0.80 -12.35 2.72
C VAL A 153 0.53 -12.94 4.11
N GLN A 154 1.58 -13.26 4.88
CA GLN A 154 1.42 -13.78 6.24
C GLN A 154 0.80 -12.75 7.20
N ILE A 155 1.07 -11.47 6.97
CA ILE A 155 0.54 -10.38 7.79
C ILE A 155 -0.82 -9.90 7.26
N TYR A 156 -0.93 -9.72 5.94
CA TYR A 156 -2.10 -9.19 5.29
C TYR A 156 -2.29 -9.80 3.89
N ASP A 157 -3.04 -10.90 3.84
CA ASP A 157 -3.50 -11.51 2.58
C ASP A 157 -4.63 -10.66 1.99
N SER A 158 -4.35 -10.02 0.85
CA SER A 158 -5.26 -9.08 0.18
C SER A 158 -5.43 -9.44 -1.30
N PRO A 159 -6.45 -8.90 -2.00
CA PRO A 159 -6.55 -9.07 -3.45
C PRO A 159 -5.30 -8.59 -4.17
N ARG A 160 -4.65 -7.55 -3.64
CA ARG A 160 -3.39 -7.02 -4.15
C ARG A 160 -2.26 -8.06 -4.12
N THR A 161 -2.08 -8.73 -2.99
CA THR A 161 -1.05 -9.79 -2.87
C THR A 161 -1.40 -10.99 -3.74
N THR A 162 -2.69 -11.28 -3.92
CA THR A 162 -3.18 -12.37 -4.79
C THR A 162 -2.87 -12.11 -6.26
N GLU A 163 -3.24 -10.94 -6.77
CA GLU A 163 -2.97 -10.53 -8.16
C GLU A 163 -1.46 -10.50 -8.44
N PHE A 164 -0.70 -9.85 -7.54
CA PHE A 164 0.74 -9.74 -7.70
C PHE A 164 1.45 -11.09 -7.61
N ALA A 165 0.97 -12.02 -6.78
CA ALA A 165 1.50 -13.38 -6.73
C ALA A 165 1.37 -14.10 -8.08
N ALA A 166 0.25 -13.94 -8.79
CA ALA A 166 0.07 -14.55 -10.11
C ALA A 166 1.06 -13.98 -11.16
N ILE A 167 1.34 -12.68 -11.08
CA ILE A 167 2.32 -12.01 -11.94
C ILE A 167 3.73 -12.49 -11.62
N LEU A 168 4.09 -12.57 -10.33
CA LEU A 168 5.38 -13.08 -9.89
C LEU A 168 5.61 -14.53 -10.36
N ILE A 169 4.60 -15.40 -10.23
CA ILE A 169 4.67 -16.80 -10.69
C ILE A 169 4.95 -16.85 -12.19
N THR A 170 4.24 -16.04 -12.98
CA THR A 170 4.42 -15.96 -14.44
C THR A 170 5.82 -15.48 -14.80
N ALA A 171 6.33 -14.46 -14.12
CA ALA A 171 7.67 -13.94 -14.34
C ALA A 171 8.75 -14.98 -13.98
N ILE A 172 8.61 -15.66 -12.83
CA ILE A 172 9.54 -16.72 -12.42
C ILE A 172 9.52 -17.86 -13.42
N ALA A 173 8.34 -18.33 -13.85
CA ALA A 173 8.21 -19.43 -14.80
C ALA A 173 8.94 -19.15 -16.12
N ASN A 174 8.86 -17.91 -16.62
CA ASN A 174 9.49 -17.46 -17.86
C ASN A 174 10.95 -16.98 -17.71
N SER A 175 11.49 -16.98 -16.49
CA SER A 175 12.88 -16.57 -16.23
C SER A 175 13.89 -17.68 -16.53
N SER A 176 15.19 -17.33 -16.54
CA SER A 176 16.32 -18.26 -16.66
C SER A 176 16.70 -18.98 -15.35
N ILE A 177 15.94 -18.78 -14.27
CA ILE A 177 16.17 -19.44 -12.97
C ILE A 177 16.07 -20.97 -13.14
N SER A 178 16.83 -21.73 -12.36
CA SER A 178 16.78 -23.20 -12.42
C SER A 178 15.40 -23.74 -12.05
N ASP A 179 14.98 -24.86 -12.65
CA ASP A 179 13.65 -25.45 -12.40
C ASP A 179 13.41 -25.78 -10.92
N GLU A 180 14.46 -26.17 -10.20
CA GLU A 180 14.35 -26.46 -8.76
C GLU A 180 14.10 -25.18 -7.97
N THR A 181 14.86 -24.13 -8.24
CA THR A 181 14.65 -22.82 -7.61
C THR A 181 13.28 -22.23 -7.97
N LYS A 182 12.81 -22.40 -9.22
CA LYS A 182 11.47 -21.95 -9.63
C LYS A 182 10.38 -22.60 -8.77
N LYS A 183 10.46 -23.91 -8.54
CA LYS A 183 9.48 -24.62 -7.69
C LYS A 183 9.47 -24.07 -6.27
N ASP A 184 10.65 -23.84 -5.69
CA ASP A 184 10.76 -23.32 -4.33
C ASP A 184 10.19 -21.92 -4.18
N LEU A 185 10.42 -21.05 -5.17
CA LEU A 185 9.89 -19.69 -5.16
C LEU A 185 8.37 -19.63 -5.42
N ILE A 186 7.83 -20.55 -6.22
CA ILE A 186 6.40 -20.59 -6.59
C ILE A 186 5.55 -21.29 -5.53
N ARG A 187 6.08 -22.34 -4.87
CA ARG A 187 5.34 -23.19 -3.91
C ARG A 187 4.53 -22.39 -2.86
N PRO A 188 5.07 -21.33 -2.22
CA PRO A 188 4.31 -20.54 -1.23
C PRO A 188 3.02 -19.91 -1.79
N PHE A 189 2.97 -19.69 -3.10
CA PHE A 189 1.91 -18.97 -3.80
C PHE A 189 0.97 -19.89 -4.59
N ALA A 190 1.17 -21.22 -4.51
CA ALA A 190 0.40 -22.19 -5.30
C ALA A 190 -1.12 -22.10 -5.10
N LYS A 191 -1.58 -21.61 -3.93
CA LYS A 191 -3.00 -21.37 -3.64
C LYS A 191 -3.64 -20.33 -4.58
N TYR A 192 -2.85 -19.37 -5.08
CA TYR A 192 -3.33 -18.29 -5.94
C TYR A 192 -3.44 -18.69 -7.42
N ILE A 193 -2.74 -19.74 -7.84
CA ILE A 193 -2.83 -20.28 -9.21
C ILE A 193 -4.23 -20.83 -9.50
N ARG A 194 -4.86 -21.49 -8.51
CA ARG A 194 -6.16 -22.14 -8.69
C ARG A 194 -7.34 -21.17 -8.65
N GLY A 195 -7.20 -20.04 -7.96
CA GLY A 195 -8.26 -19.03 -7.83
C GLY A 195 -8.47 -18.19 -9.09
N ASN A 196 -7.41 -17.89 -9.85
CA ASN A 196 -7.51 -17.05 -11.05
C ASN A 196 -8.12 -17.78 -12.26
N ALA A 197 -8.02 -19.12 -12.32
CA ALA A 197 -8.69 -19.91 -13.35
C ALA A 197 -10.22 -19.81 -13.30
N THR A 198 -10.80 -19.42 -12.15
CA THR A 198 -12.25 -19.23 -11.99
C THR A 198 -12.73 -17.81 -12.31
N VAL A 199 -11.82 -16.83 -12.30
CA VAL A 199 -12.13 -15.42 -12.61
C VAL A 199 -12.00 -15.14 -14.11
N ALA A 200 -11.07 -15.78 -14.81
CA ALA A 200 -10.93 -15.69 -16.27
C ALA A 200 -12.04 -16.43 -17.06
N ALA A 201 -12.94 -17.14 -16.37
CA ALA A 201 -14.07 -17.88 -16.95
C ALA A 201 -15.42 -17.16 -16.76
N ARG A 202 -15.42 -15.87 -16.42
CA ARG A 202 -16.61 -15.03 -16.29
C ARG A 202 -16.54 -13.78 -17.14
#